data_AF-A0A2V2XGE5-F1
#
_entry.id   AF-A0A2V2XGE5-F1
#
_cell.length_a   1.000
_cell.length_b   1.000
_cell.length_c   1.000
_cell.angle_alpha   90.00
_cell.angle_beta   90.00
_cell.angle_gamma   90.00
#
_symmetry.space_group_name_H-M   'P 1'
#
loop_
_entity.id
_entity.type
_entity.pdbx_description
1 polymer ?
#
loop_
_entity_poly.entity_id
_entity_poly.type
_entity_poly.pdbx_seq_one_letter_code
_entity_poly.pdbx_strand_id
1 'polypeptide(L)'
;MTLCTKGMGISLDSHRRRMPWTAEKECVPGVVHSSKEKMVLDGARRVDVDCIDRASQVYPLEALRAAVASYEYNTSTGRTFLIGFSGGIKCTQAMGLPRGVAGGDARRGRHQHRHSFPWPRQ
;
A
#
# COMPACT_ATOMS: atom_id res chain seq x y z
N MET A 1 -0.83 -11.40 40.02
CA MET A 1 0.13 -11.11 38.94
C MET A 1 -0.39 -11.77 37.66
N THR A 2 -0.54 -11.02 36.56
CA THR A 2 -0.98 -11.57 35.27
C THR A 2 0.12 -11.39 34.23
N LEU A 3 0.23 -12.31 33.27
CA LEU A 3 1.23 -12.24 32.21
C LEU A 3 1.09 -11.00 31.32
N CYS A 4 -0.12 -10.41 31.28
CA CYS A 4 -0.45 -9.26 30.45
C CYS A 4 0.16 -7.93 30.91
N THR A 5 0.66 -7.83 32.15
CA THR A 5 1.29 -6.58 32.64
C THR A 5 2.56 -6.23 31.85
N LYS A 6 3.14 -7.18 31.13
CA LYS A 6 4.32 -7.00 30.27
C LYS A 6 3.97 -6.54 28.84
N GLY A 7 2.69 -6.46 28.46
CA GLY A 7 2.25 -6.12 27.11
C GLY A 7 2.32 -7.28 26.11
N MET A 8 1.95 -7.00 24.85
CA MET A 8 1.94 -7.99 23.76
C MET A 8 3.36 -8.35 23.27
N GLY A 9 4.28 -7.39 23.28
CA GLY A 9 5.70 -7.56 22.96
C GLY A 9 6.56 -7.28 24.19
N ILE A 10 7.51 -8.16 24.50
CA ILE A 10 8.39 -8.04 25.68
C ILE A 10 9.59 -7.12 25.39
N SER A 11 10.00 -7.00 24.12
CA SER A 11 11.12 -6.18 23.64
C SER A 11 10.85 -5.78 22.19
N LEU A 12 11.42 -4.65 21.76
CA LEU A 12 11.44 -4.23 20.36
C LEU A 12 12.29 -5.17 19.49
N ASP A 13 13.31 -5.79 20.08
CA ASP A 13 14.17 -6.75 19.39
C ASP A 13 13.47 -8.10 19.16
N SER A 14 13.96 -8.84 18.16
CA SER A 14 13.53 -10.22 17.96
C SER A 14 13.74 -11.04 19.23
N HIS A 15 12.68 -11.68 19.73
CA HIS A 15 12.76 -12.53 20.93
C HIS A 15 13.72 -13.72 20.77
N ARG A 16 13.94 -14.19 19.53
CA ARG A 16 14.91 -15.25 19.20
C ARG A 16 15.91 -14.75 18.16
N ARG A 17 17.20 -14.98 18.40
CA ARG A 17 18.30 -14.59 17.49
C ARG A 17 18.16 -15.14 16.05
N ARG A 18 17.50 -16.28 15.87
CA ARG A 18 17.26 -16.90 14.55
C ARG A 18 15.94 -16.47 13.88
N MET A 19 15.18 -15.56 14.48
CA MET A 19 13.90 -15.06 13.95
C MET A 19 13.93 -13.54 13.75
N PRO A 20 14.81 -13.00 12.88
CA PRO A 20 14.92 -11.55 12.70
C PRO A 20 13.63 -10.90 12.18
N TRP A 21 12.74 -11.64 11.53
CA TRP A 21 11.45 -11.13 11.03
C TRP A 21 10.43 -10.83 12.13
N THR A 22 10.64 -11.29 13.37
CA THR A 22 9.74 -11.03 14.51
C THR A 22 10.15 -9.80 15.32
N ALA A 23 11.17 -9.04 14.89
CA ALA A 23 11.46 -7.74 15.48
C ALA A 23 10.23 -6.83 15.34
N GLU A 24 9.97 -6.02 16.36
CA GLU A 24 8.82 -5.13 16.38
C GLU A 24 8.97 -4.04 15.31
N LYS A 25 7.91 -3.86 14.53
CA LYS A 25 7.84 -2.86 13.46
C LYS A 25 6.38 -2.49 13.24
N GLU A 26 6.16 -1.28 12.75
CA GLU A 26 4.84 -0.88 12.29
C GLU A 26 4.42 -1.78 11.12
N CYS A 27 3.33 -2.53 11.32
CA CYS A 27 2.76 -3.40 10.30
C CYS A 27 1.65 -2.67 9.56
N VAL A 28 1.65 -2.79 8.23
CA VAL A 28 0.59 -2.27 7.36
C VAL A 28 -0.51 -3.33 7.25
N PRO A 29 -1.81 -2.97 7.26
CA PRO A 29 -2.91 -3.92 7.11
C PRO A 29 -2.95 -4.50 5.68
N GLY A 30 -2.09 -5.49 5.44
CA GLY A 30 -1.82 -6.04 4.12
C GLY A 30 -3.04 -6.69 3.48
N VAL A 31 -3.94 -7.32 4.24
CA VAL A 31 -5.14 -7.96 3.68
C VAL A 31 -6.02 -6.95 2.95
N VAL A 32 -6.26 -5.79 3.57
CA VAL A 32 -7.07 -4.72 2.97
C VAL A 32 -6.34 -4.10 1.79
N HIS A 33 -5.05 -3.75 1.95
CA HIS A 33 -4.29 -3.09 0.89
C HIS A 33 -3.94 -4.00 -0.30
N SER A 34 -3.82 -5.31 -0.10
CA SER A 34 -3.56 -6.28 -1.17
C SER A 34 -4.83 -6.71 -1.89
N SER A 35 -5.98 -6.62 -1.22
CA SER A 35 -7.28 -6.87 -1.84
C SER A 35 -7.67 -5.69 -2.73
N LYS A 36 -7.57 -5.90 -4.04
CA LYS A 36 -8.02 -4.96 -5.07
C LYS A 36 -9.44 -5.26 -5.51
N GLU A 37 -10.15 -4.21 -5.92
CA GLU A 37 -11.57 -4.29 -6.29
C GLU A 37 -11.75 -4.97 -7.65
N LYS A 38 -12.13 -6.25 -7.65
CA LYS A 38 -12.25 -7.04 -8.88
C LYS A 38 -13.44 -6.63 -9.76
N MET A 39 -14.46 -5.99 -9.19
CA MET A 39 -15.68 -5.58 -9.92
C MET A 39 -15.37 -4.59 -11.05
N VAL A 40 -14.28 -3.82 -10.93
CA VAL A 40 -13.79 -2.91 -11.98
C VAL A 40 -13.38 -3.65 -13.25
N LEU A 41 -13.09 -4.95 -13.15
CA LEU A 41 -12.72 -5.79 -14.29
C LEU A 41 -13.94 -6.44 -14.97
N ASP A 42 -15.15 -6.28 -14.44
CA ASP A 42 -16.35 -6.89 -15.01
C ASP A 42 -16.61 -6.34 -16.42
N GLY A 43 -16.78 -7.24 -17.39
CA GLY A 43 -16.95 -6.88 -18.80
C GLY A 43 -15.65 -6.52 -19.55
N ALA A 44 -14.49 -6.50 -18.90
CA ALA A 44 -13.20 -6.31 -19.56
C ALA A 44 -12.59 -7.65 -20.00
N ARG A 45 -12.47 -7.86 -21.31
CA ARG A 45 -11.81 -9.05 -21.87
C ARG A 45 -10.28 -8.92 -21.77
N ARG A 46 -9.69 -9.52 -20.75
CA ARG A 46 -8.24 -9.60 -20.57
C ARG A 46 -7.67 -10.82 -21.28
N VAL A 47 -6.53 -10.63 -21.92
CA VAL A 47 -5.75 -11.69 -22.55
C VAL A 47 -4.53 -11.94 -21.68
N ASP A 48 -4.16 -13.20 -21.52
CA ASP A 48 -2.96 -13.56 -20.77
C ASP A 48 -1.69 -13.14 -21.51
N VAL A 49 -0.61 -12.90 -20.78
CA VAL A 49 0.65 -12.39 -21.34
C VAL A 49 1.26 -13.40 -22.32
N ASP A 50 1.05 -14.70 -22.08
CA ASP A 50 1.60 -15.77 -22.90
C ASP A 50 0.76 -16.05 -24.18
N CYS A 51 -0.45 -15.49 -24.29
CA CYS A 51 -1.36 -15.69 -25.42
C CYS A 51 -1.09 -14.71 -26.58
N ILE A 52 0.02 -14.93 -27.30
CA ILE A 52 0.47 -14.08 -28.42
C ILE A 52 -0.06 -14.58 -29.79
N ASP A 53 -0.78 -15.70 -29.81
CA ASP A 53 -1.34 -16.26 -31.03
C ASP A 53 -2.43 -15.37 -31.64
N ARG A 54 -2.63 -15.50 -32.95
CA ARG A 54 -3.60 -14.67 -33.69
C ARG A 54 -5.04 -14.91 -33.27
N ALA A 55 -5.38 -16.10 -32.77
CA ALA A 55 -6.75 -16.42 -32.35
C ALA A 55 -7.09 -15.79 -30.99
N SER A 56 -6.08 -15.56 -30.15
CA SER A 56 -6.22 -14.86 -28.86
C SER A 56 -6.25 -13.34 -28.97
N GLN A 57 -5.94 -12.77 -30.14
CA GLN A 57 -5.99 -11.31 -30.33
C GLN A 57 -7.42 -10.78 -30.20
N VAL A 58 -7.52 -9.61 -29.57
CA VAL A 58 -8.79 -8.94 -29.26
C VAL A 58 -8.87 -7.63 -30.05
N TYR A 59 -10.10 -7.20 -30.35
CA TYR A 59 -10.32 -5.95 -31.05
C TYR A 59 -9.61 -4.77 -30.34
N PRO A 60 -8.90 -3.87 -31.04
CA PRO A 60 -8.08 -2.84 -30.40
C PRO A 60 -8.84 -1.97 -29.38
N LEU A 61 -10.12 -1.67 -29.62
CA LEU A 61 -10.93 -0.90 -28.68
C LEU A 61 -11.22 -1.69 -27.38
N GLU A 62 -11.44 -3.00 -27.49
CA GLU A 62 -11.61 -3.88 -26.33
C GLU A 62 -10.30 -4.02 -25.55
N ALA A 63 -9.16 -4.10 -26.24
CA ALA A 63 -7.85 -4.10 -25.61
C ALA A 63 -7.59 -2.80 -24.82
N LEU A 64 -7.97 -1.65 -25.36
CA LEU A 64 -7.89 -0.36 -24.66
C LEU A 64 -8.80 -0.33 -23.43
N ARG A 65 -10.05 -0.81 -23.53
CA ARG A 65 -10.95 -0.92 -22.38
C ARG A 65 -10.38 -1.80 -21.28
N ALA A 66 -9.80 -2.95 -21.66
CA ALA A 66 -9.15 -3.85 -20.71
C ALA A 66 -7.91 -3.22 -20.04
N ALA A 67 -7.14 -2.41 -20.77
CA ALA A 67 -6.01 -1.67 -20.23
C ALA A 67 -6.45 -0.60 -19.21
N VAL A 68 -7.52 0.15 -19.52
CA VAL A 68 -8.10 1.15 -18.60
C VAL A 68 -8.64 0.47 -17.33
N ALA A 69 -9.44 -0.58 -17.48
CA ALA A 69 -9.95 -1.35 -16.34
C ALA A 69 -8.82 -1.93 -15.47
N SER A 70 -7.72 -2.38 -16.09
CA SER A 70 -6.53 -2.86 -15.36
C SER A 70 -5.82 -1.75 -14.60
N TYR A 71 -5.80 -0.52 -15.13
CA TYR A 71 -5.24 0.64 -14.43
C TYR A 71 -6.09 1.06 -13.22
N GLU A 72 -7.42 1.09 -13.38
CA GLU A 72 -8.36 1.37 -12.31
C GLU A 72 -8.28 0.30 -11.21
N TYR A 73 -8.25 -0.98 -11.58
CA TYR A 73 -8.00 -2.09 -10.66
C TYR A 73 -6.70 -1.92 -9.86
N ASN A 74 -5.62 -1.47 -10.50
CA ASN A 74 -4.34 -1.25 -9.84
C ASN A 74 -4.31 -0.03 -8.91
N THR A 75 -5.28 0.87 -9.03
CA THR A 75 -5.36 2.11 -8.26
C THR A 75 -6.54 2.15 -7.27
N SER A 76 -7.42 1.14 -7.28
CA SER A 76 -8.65 1.08 -6.48
C SER A 76 -8.43 1.23 -4.98
N THR A 77 -7.42 0.55 -4.44
CA THR A 77 -7.18 0.47 -2.97
C THR A 77 -6.22 1.57 -2.49
N GLY A 78 -5.65 2.34 -3.42
CA GLY A 78 -4.66 3.37 -3.15
C GLY A 78 -3.50 3.36 -4.14
N ARG A 79 -2.63 4.37 -4.04
CA ARG A 79 -1.44 4.47 -4.89
C ARG A 79 -0.25 3.79 -4.23
N THR A 80 0.31 2.78 -4.90
CA THR A 80 1.64 2.26 -4.55
C THR A 80 2.68 3.35 -4.79
N PHE A 81 3.76 3.35 -4.01
CA PHE A 81 4.86 4.30 -4.19
C PHE A 81 5.35 4.30 -5.65
N LEU A 82 5.54 3.13 -6.26
CA LEU A 82 5.95 2.96 -7.67
C LEU A 82 5.03 3.69 -8.65
N ILE A 83 3.71 3.58 -8.47
CA ILE A 83 2.71 4.23 -9.33
C ILE A 83 2.71 5.76 -9.09
N GLY A 84 2.89 6.18 -7.84
CA GLY A 84 3.03 7.60 -7.50
C GLY A 84 4.27 8.26 -8.13
N PHE A 85 5.34 7.50 -8.31
CA PHE A 85 6.57 7.96 -8.99
C PHE A 85 6.37 8.14 -10.50
N SER A 86 5.67 7.23 -11.16
CA SER A 86 5.52 7.26 -12.63
C SER A 86 4.52 8.32 -13.13
N GLY A 87 3.60 8.80 -12.28
CA GLY A 87 2.41 9.55 -12.72
C GLY A 87 2.29 11.02 -12.31
N GLY A 88 3.34 11.70 -11.82
CA GLY A 88 3.21 13.14 -11.50
C GLY A 88 4.18 13.75 -10.49
N ILE A 89 5.12 12.99 -9.93
CA ILE A 89 6.35 13.61 -9.41
C ILE A 89 7.17 13.94 -10.66
N LYS A 90 7.53 15.21 -10.88
CA LYS A 90 8.35 15.63 -12.03
C LYS A 90 9.61 14.76 -12.11
N CYS A 91 9.57 13.71 -12.92
CA CYS A 91 10.70 12.83 -13.26
C CYS A 91 11.67 13.53 -14.21
N THR A 92 12.02 14.77 -13.91
CA THR A 92 13.12 15.49 -14.54
C THR A 92 14.19 15.67 -13.48
N GLN A 93 15.06 14.66 -13.39
CA GLN A 93 16.36 14.58 -12.72
C GLN A 93 16.46 13.38 -11.76
N ALA A 94 16.99 12.28 -12.31
CA ALA A 94 17.51 11.10 -11.62
C ALA A 94 16.51 10.36 -10.71
N MET A 95 16.83 9.11 -10.40
CA MET A 95 16.21 8.32 -9.32
C MET A 95 16.56 8.93 -7.94
N GLY A 96 16.34 10.23 -7.76
CA GLY A 96 16.55 10.94 -6.50
C GLY A 96 15.38 10.69 -5.57
N LEU A 97 15.67 10.25 -4.34
CA LEU A 97 14.72 10.09 -3.23
C LEU A 97 13.71 11.27 -3.20
N PRO A 98 12.39 11.03 -3.29
CA PRO A 98 11.43 12.11 -3.25
C PRO A 98 11.23 12.61 -1.81
N ARG A 99 10.77 13.84 -1.69
CA ARG A 99 10.23 14.38 -0.44
C ARG A 99 9.03 13.56 0.05
N GLY A 100 9.19 12.95 1.23
CA GLY A 100 8.11 12.70 2.19
C GLY A 100 6.93 11.85 1.71
N VAL A 101 7.19 10.62 1.27
CA VAL A 101 6.15 9.58 1.17
C VAL A 101 5.79 9.13 2.59
N ALA A 102 4.52 9.24 2.96
CA ALA A 102 4.04 8.88 4.29
C ALA A 102 2.77 8.04 4.12
N GLY A 103 2.63 6.97 4.91
CA GLY A 103 1.39 6.23 5.00
C GLY A 103 0.24 7.16 5.37
N GLY A 104 -0.98 6.87 4.91
CA GLY A 104 -2.14 7.76 5.09
C GLY A 104 -2.36 8.19 6.54
N ASP A 105 -2.05 7.30 7.49
CA ASP A 105 -2.21 7.56 8.93
C ASP A 105 -0.99 8.19 9.60
N ALA A 106 0.20 8.12 8.99
CA ALA A 106 1.45 8.63 9.57
C ALA A 106 1.43 10.15 9.82
N ARG A 107 0.53 10.89 9.15
CA ARG A 107 0.34 12.35 9.36
C ARG A 107 -0.70 12.67 10.44
N ARG A 108 -1.58 11.72 10.78
CA ARG A 108 -2.72 11.95 11.67
C ARG A 108 -2.30 11.99 13.15
N GLY A 109 -1.38 11.13 13.56
CA GLY A 109 -0.90 11.03 14.95
C GLY A 109 -0.20 12.30 15.48
N ARG A 110 0.48 13.07 14.62
CA ARG A 110 1.15 14.32 15.03
C ARG A 110 0.17 15.47 15.31
N HIS A 111 -1.06 15.39 14.80
CA HIS A 111 -2.05 16.45 14.97
C HIS A 111 -2.79 16.31 16.31
N GLN A 112 -3.05 15.08 16.77
CA GLN A 112 -3.71 14.84 18.06
C GLN A 112 -2.86 15.31 19.25
N HIS A 113 -1.54 15.18 19.19
CA HIS A 113 -0.62 15.71 20.21
C HIS A 113 -0.62 17.24 20.35
N ARG A 114 -1.13 17.98 19.36
CA ARG A 114 -1.22 19.45 19.44
C ARG A 114 -2.47 19.95 20.17
N HIS A 115 -3.45 19.08 20.41
CA HIS A 115 -4.74 19.47 21.02
C HIS A 115 -4.93 18.95 22.45
N SER A 116 -3.91 18.30 23.03
CA SER A 116 -3.90 17.97 24.46
C SER A 116 -3.54 19.21 25.28
N PHE A 117 -4.54 20.03 25.63
CA PHE A 117 -4.39 21.07 26.66
C PHE A 117 -4.04 20.42 28.01
N PRO A 118 -3.14 21.01 28.82
CA PRO A 118 -2.82 20.47 30.13
C PRO A 118 -4.02 20.68 31.07
N TRP A 119 -4.52 19.59 31.63
CA TRP A 119 -5.49 19.62 32.74
C TRP A 119 -4.84 20.25 33.98
N PRO A 120 -5.55 21.09 34.75
CA PRO A 120 -4.99 21.74 35.93
C PRO A 120 -4.75 20.70 37.02
N ARG A 121 -3.56 20.76 37.63
CA ARG A 121 -3.26 20.01 38.86
C ARG A 121 -4.03 20.67 40.00
N GLN A 122 -4.81 19.88 40.73
CA GLN A 122 -5.21 20.19 42.11
C GLN A 122 -4.12 19.70 43.06
#